data_AF-A0A8J7NSI1-F1
#
_entry.id   AF-A0A8J7NSI1-F1
#
_cell.length_a   1.000
_cell.length_b   1.000
_cell.length_c   1.000
_cell.angle_alpha   90.00
_cell.angle_beta   90.00
_cell.angle_gamma   90.00
#
_symmetry.space_group_name_H-M   'P 1'
#
loop_
_entity.id
_entity.type
_entity.pdbx_description
1 polymer ?
#
loop_
_entity_poly.entity_id
_entity_poly.type
_entity_poly.pdbx_seq_one_letter_code
_entity_poly.pdbx_strand_id
1 'polypeptide(L)'
;MFCLLQFQQLTNRATKAWVEIFIELSWFCATDPVQQSQERVVGEIAFQLDRRILSYVFSGQTRLYGFTVFNIPDKIIQVSTNPVSGKVDHGFRAHMTHRYFDLMEKLRKLGYSMTLHPHFTEFIINSYGILKQRPEAYSTEDRSYSDPETLRKLVIDMVPSNLLKDILRLFSCLCYMAKQDGRPLFIW
;
A
#
# COMPACT_ATOMS: atom_id res chain seq x y z
N MET A 1 -9.24 38.85 -38.37
CA MET A 1 -8.64 38.68 -37.04
C MET A 1 -9.43 39.53 -36.03
N PHE A 2 -10.78 39.55 -36.01
CA PHE A 2 -11.82 38.53 -35.82
C PHE A 2 -11.70 37.71 -34.51
N CYS A 3 -12.66 37.99 -33.62
CA CYS A 3 -13.04 37.26 -32.40
C CYS A 3 -12.23 37.46 -31.11
N LEU A 4 -12.01 38.71 -30.68
CA LEU A 4 -11.77 39.02 -29.25
C LEU A 4 -12.64 40.16 -28.69
N LEU A 5 -13.64 40.67 -29.42
CA LEU A 5 -14.47 41.81 -29.00
C LEU A 5 -15.97 41.64 -29.23
N GLN A 6 -16.51 40.43 -29.01
CA GLN A 6 -17.97 40.21 -28.95
C GLN A 6 -18.41 39.30 -27.80
N PHE A 7 -17.69 39.32 -26.67
CA PHE A 7 -18.04 38.51 -25.49
C PHE A 7 -18.56 39.33 -24.30
N GLN A 8 -19.14 40.51 -24.54
CA GLN A 8 -19.51 41.42 -23.44
C GLN A 8 -20.93 42.00 -23.48
N GLN A 9 -21.84 41.55 -24.36
CA GLN A 9 -23.22 42.09 -24.34
C GLN A 9 -24.39 41.10 -24.52
N LEU A 10 -24.16 39.80 -24.66
CA LEU A 10 -25.24 38.80 -24.67
C LEU A 10 -24.69 37.58 -23.93
N THR A 11 -24.93 37.37 -22.64
CA THR A 11 -26.12 36.66 -22.14
C THR A 11 -26.24 36.85 -20.62
N ASN A 12 -26.71 38.03 -20.20
CA ASN A 12 -26.88 38.42 -18.80
C ASN A 12 -28.09 37.76 -18.09
N ARG A 13 -28.44 36.51 -18.45
CA ARG A 13 -29.52 35.72 -17.81
C ARG A 13 -29.27 34.22 -17.72
N ALA A 14 -28.16 33.70 -18.26
CA ALA A 14 -27.88 32.27 -18.31
C ALA A 14 -26.62 31.87 -17.49
N THR A 15 -26.16 32.68 -16.54
CA THR A 15 -24.91 32.41 -15.82
C THR A 15 -25.10 31.82 -14.43
N LYS A 16 -26.29 31.91 -13.81
CA LYS A 16 -26.52 31.25 -12.52
C LYS A 16 -26.67 29.74 -12.62
N ALA A 17 -27.45 29.25 -13.60
CA ALA A 17 -27.69 27.82 -13.74
C ALA A 17 -26.41 27.02 -14.10
N TRP A 18 -25.53 27.56 -14.95
CA TRP A 18 -24.30 26.86 -15.31
C TRP A 18 -23.23 26.92 -14.23
N VAL A 19 -23.16 27.99 -13.45
CA VAL A 19 -22.26 28.05 -12.27
C VAL A 19 -22.76 27.12 -11.17
N GLU A 20 -24.07 27.03 -10.95
CA GLU A 20 -24.66 26.07 -9.99
C GLU A 20 -24.48 24.62 -10.44
N ILE A 21 -24.66 24.30 -11.73
CA ILE A 21 -24.40 22.95 -12.26
C ILE A 21 -22.90 22.61 -12.22
N PHE A 22 -22.00 23.56 -12.46
CA PHE A 22 -20.56 23.33 -12.38
C PHE A 22 -20.08 23.20 -10.93
N ILE A 23 -20.71 23.89 -9.98
CA ILE A 23 -20.49 23.71 -8.54
C ILE A 23 -21.12 22.41 -8.04
N GLU A 24 -22.29 22.01 -8.52
CA GLU A 24 -22.89 20.70 -8.18
C GLU A 24 -22.07 19.54 -8.75
N LEU A 25 -21.56 19.62 -9.97
CA LEU A 25 -20.65 18.62 -10.54
C LEU A 25 -19.27 18.62 -9.85
N SER A 26 -18.79 19.79 -9.40
CA SER A 26 -17.59 19.91 -8.56
C SER A 26 -17.79 19.34 -7.15
N TRP A 27 -18.99 19.44 -6.59
CA TRP A 27 -19.38 18.85 -5.30
C TRP A 27 -19.60 17.35 -5.44
N PHE A 28 -20.08 16.87 -6.59
CA PHE A 28 -20.26 15.45 -6.91
C PHE A 28 -18.94 14.68 -7.10
N CYS A 29 -17.84 15.39 -7.38
CA CYS A 29 -16.49 14.79 -7.50
C CYS A 29 -15.67 14.86 -6.21
N ALA A 30 -16.20 15.42 -5.11
CA ALA A 30 -15.61 15.19 -3.80
C ALA A 30 -15.95 13.76 -3.40
N THR A 31 -15.06 12.81 -3.69
CA THR A 31 -15.13 11.45 -3.13
C THR A 31 -15.41 11.56 -1.64
N ASP A 32 -16.48 10.91 -1.18
CA ASP A 32 -16.85 10.91 0.23
C ASP A 32 -15.61 10.58 1.08
N PRO A 33 -15.34 11.29 2.19
CA PRO A 33 -14.16 11.04 3.01
C PRO A 33 -14.08 9.59 3.52
N VAL A 34 -15.24 8.92 3.63
CA VAL A 34 -15.36 7.48 3.93
C VAL A 34 -14.90 6.61 2.76
N GLN A 35 -15.24 6.97 1.52
CA GLN A 35 -14.78 6.24 0.34
C GLN A 35 -13.27 6.40 0.15
N GLN A 36 -12.73 7.60 0.42
CA GLN A 36 -11.30 7.84 0.38
C GLN A 36 -10.53 7.10 1.51
N SER A 37 -11.12 6.91 2.69
CA SER A 37 -10.50 6.10 3.75
C SER A 37 -10.53 4.61 3.40
N GLN A 38 -11.61 4.13 2.78
CA GLN A 38 -11.73 2.75 2.31
C GLN A 38 -10.77 2.43 1.16
N GLU A 39 -10.51 3.36 0.23
CA GLU A 39 -9.54 3.17 -0.86
C GLU A 39 -8.11 2.98 -0.30
N ARG A 40 -7.77 3.73 0.75
CA ARG A 40 -6.45 3.63 1.41
C ARG A 40 -6.20 2.29 2.07
N VAL A 41 -7.23 1.49 2.35
CA VAL A 41 -7.08 0.11 2.86
C VAL A 41 -6.25 -0.73 1.88
N VAL A 42 -6.42 -0.51 0.58
CA VAL A 42 -5.70 -1.26 -0.46
C VAL A 42 -4.21 -0.98 -0.40
N GLY A 43 -3.82 0.29 -0.27
CA GLY A 43 -2.43 0.69 -0.09
C GLY A 43 -1.88 0.29 1.29
N GLU A 44 -2.72 0.30 2.33
CA GLU A 44 -2.34 -0.17 3.66
C GLU A 44 -1.99 -1.67 3.66
N ILE A 45 -2.75 -2.51 2.96
CA ILE A 45 -2.44 -3.95 2.82
C ILE A 45 -1.04 -4.15 2.21
N ALA A 46 -0.75 -3.44 1.12
CA ALA A 46 0.55 -3.50 0.46
C ALA A 46 1.68 -3.02 1.38
N PHE A 47 1.46 -1.88 2.05
CA PHE A 47 2.42 -1.29 2.98
C PHE A 47 2.75 -2.22 4.16
N GLN A 48 1.72 -2.78 4.79
CA GLN A 48 1.87 -3.67 5.95
C GLN A 48 2.60 -4.97 5.57
N LEU A 49 2.31 -5.52 4.38
CA LEU A 49 3.03 -6.69 3.90
C LEU A 49 4.53 -6.40 3.75
N ASP A 50 4.90 -5.32 3.07
CA ASP A 50 6.30 -4.95 2.85
C ASP A 50 7.03 -4.73 4.18
N ARG A 51 6.40 -4.03 5.13
CA ARG A 51 6.96 -3.79 6.47
C ARG A 51 7.19 -5.09 7.23
N ARG A 52 6.27 -6.05 7.15
CA ARG A 52 6.43 -7.36 7.81
C ARG A 52 7.51 -8.20 7.17
N ILE A 53 7.60 -8.23 5.85
CA ILE A 53 8.68 -8.94 5.14
C ILE A 53 10.03 -8.38 5.58
N LEU A 54 10.18 -7.05 5.55
CA LEU A 54 11.41 -6.39 5.96
C LEU A 54 11.75 -6.66 7.43
N SER A 55 10.78 -6.55 8.33
CA SER A 55 10.98 -6.81 9.76
C SER A 55 11.32 -8.28 10.04
N TYR A 56 10.76 -9.22 9.28
CA TYR A 56 11.06 -10.64 9.41
C TYR A 56 12.50 -10.97 9.00
N VAL A 57 12.99 -10.38 7.90
CA VAL A 57 14.34 -10.65 7.39
C VAL A 57 15.39 -9.95 8.23
N PHE A 58 15.19 -8.68 8.57
CA PHE A 58 16.15 -7.85 9.30
C PHE A 58 15.80 -7.73 10.78
N SER A 59 15.41 -8.85 11.42
CA SER A 59 15.10 -8.87 12.84
C SER A 59 16.31 -8.42 13.67
N GLY A 60 16.25 -7.23 14.26
CA GLY A 60 17.34 -6.62 15.03
C GLY A 60 17.88 -5.31 14.45
N GLN A 61 17.52 -4.94 13.22
CA GLN A 61 17.83 -3.62 12.68
C GLN A 61 16.77 -2.61 13.10
N THR A 62 17.19 -1.52 13.75
CA THR A 62 16.27 -0.49 14.28
C THR A 62 15.82 0.49 13.20
N ARG A 63 16.61 0.65 12.13
CA ARG A 63 16.39 1.63 11.05
C ARG A 63 16.59 0.95 9.71
N LEU A 64 15.52 0.89 8.91
CA LEU A 64 15.48 0.27 7.59
C LEU A 64 15.29 1.33 6.48
N TYR A 65 16.04 2.43 6.56
CA TYR A 65 15.92 3.52 5.58
C TYR A 65 16.39 3.10 4.19
N GLY A 66 15.54 3.33 3.18
CA GLY A 66 15.81 2.92 1.81
C GLY A 66 15.82 1.40 1.60
N PHE A 67 15.24 0.64 2.52
CA PHE A 67 14.99 -0.79 2.34
C PHE A 67 13.64 -0.95 1.67
N THR A 68 13.60 -1.72 0.60
CA THR A 68 12.39 -2.14 -0.10
C THR A 68 12.44 -3.65 -0.23
N VAL A 69 11.29 -4.30 -0.45
CA VAL A 69 11.28 -5.76 -0.63
C VAL A 69 12.12 -6.18 -1.84
N PHE A 70 12.20 -5.33 -2.86
CA PHE A 70 13.01 -5.53 -4.06
C PHE A 70 14.51 -5.60 -3.74
N ASN A 71 15.02 -4.71 -2.88
CA ASN A 71 16.46 -4.60 -2.62
C ASN A 71 16.97 -5.42 -1.43
N ILE A 72 16.14 -6.31 -0.87
CA ILE A 72 16.53 -7.15 0.28
C ILE A 72 17.86 -7.88 0.05
N PRO A 73 18.11 -8.55 -1.10
CA PRO A 73 19.38 -9.24 -1.32
C PRO A 73 20.60 -8.31 -1.19
N ASP A 74 20.52 -7.12 -1.78
CA ASP A 74 21.59 -6.11 -1.70
C ASP A 74 21.76 -5.59 -0.28
N LYS A 75 20.64 -5.37 0.42
CA LYS A 75 20.65 -4.91 1.81
C LYS A 75 21.25 -5.95 2.76
N ILE A 76 21.03 -7.23 2.53
CA ILE A 76 21.70 -8.31 3.29
C ILE A 76 23.22 -8.22 3.13
N ILE A 77 23.73 -7.96 1.93
CA ILE A 77 25.17 -7.77 1.69
C ILE A 77 25.66 -6.52 2.41
N GLN A 78 24.93 -5.41 2.28
CA GLN A 78 25.27 -4.14 2.91
C GLN A 78 25.37 -4.25 4.44
N VAL A 79 24.36 -4.83 5.10
CA VAL A 79 24.33 -4.90 6.58
C VAL A 79 25.26 -5.95 7.16
N SER A 80 25.68 -6.94 6.36
CA SER A 80 26.66 -7.95 6.79
C SER A 80 28.11 -7.53 6.53
N THR A 81 28.33 -6.39 5.89
CA THR A 81 29.68 -5.87 5.60
C THR A 81 29.98 -4.71 6.53
N ASN A 82 31.09 -4.78 7.26
CA ASN A 82 31.53 -3.67 8.08
C ASN A 82 31.92 -2.48 7.17
N PRO A 83 31.32 -1.29 7.34
CA PRO A 83 31.54 -0.16 6.43
C PRO A 83 32.95 0.42 6.50
N VAL A 84 33.68 0.19 7.61
CA VAL A 84 35.04 0.72 7.83
C VAL A 84 36.10 -0.29 7.42
N SER A 85 35.95 -1.55 7.84
CA SER A 85 36.97 -2.58 7.57
C SER A 85 36.73 -3.39 6.30
N GLY A 86 35.55 -3.28 5.68
CA GLY A 86 35.13 -4.12 4.55
C GLY A 86 34.98 -5.60 4.88
N LYS A 87 35.20 -6.00 6.14
CA LYS A 87 35.10 -7.40 6.56
C LYS A 87 33.64 -7.83 6.55
N VAL A 88 33.38 -8.99 5.95
CA VAL A 88 32.05 -9.60 5.89
C VAL A 88 31.84 -10.54 7.06
N ASP A 89 30.72 -10.39 7.75
CA ASP A 89 30.22 -11.40 8.67
C ASP A 89 29.44 -12.47 7.88
N HIS A 90 30.15 -13.54 7.52
CA HIS A 90 29.59 -14.63 6.73
C HIS A 90 28.47 -15.39 7.47
N GLY A 91 28.56 -15.52 8.79
CA GLY A 91 27.54 -16.21 9.59
C GLY A 91 26.24 -15.41 9.62
N PHE A 92 26.34 -14.12 9.90
CA PHE A 92 25.20 -13.20 9.87
C PHE A 92 24.58 -13.09 8.47
N ARG A 93 25.41 -12.98 7.42
CA ARG A 93 24.95 -12.96 6.02
C ARG A 93 24.19 -14.22 5.65
N ALA A 94 24.75 -15.40 5.94
CA ALA A 94 24.13 -16.68 5.63
C ALA A 94 22.79 -16.84 6.37
N HIS A 95 22.73 -16.43 7.64
CA HIS A 95 21.51 -16.47 8.45
C HIS A 95 20.37 -15.63 7.83
N MET A 96 20.63 -14.36 7.49
CA MET A 96 19.62 -13.50 6.88
C MET A 96 19.20 -13.99 5.49
N THR A 97 20.17 -14.46 4.69
CA THR A 97 19.92 -15.02 3.37
C THR A 97 18.98 -16.23 3.45
N HIS A 98 19.25 -17.15 4.39
CA HIS A 98 18.39 -18.30 4.64
C HIS A 98 16.98 -17.89 5.05
N ARG A 99 16.84 -16.94 5.99
CA ARG A 99 15.52 -16.42 6.42
C ARG A 99 14.74 -15.81 5.26
N TYR A 100 15.41 -15.02 4.42
CA TYR A 100 14.80 -14.41 3.25
C TYR A 100 14.29 -15.47 2.27
N PHE A 101 15.12 -16.45 1.91
CA PHE A 101 14.70 -17.50 0.98
C PHE A 101 13.58 -18.40 1.54
N ASP A 102 13.66 -18.78 2.82
CA ASP A 102 12.62 -19.58 3.46
C ASP A 102 11.27 -18.82 3.48
N LEU A 103 11.29 -17.53 3.82
CA LEU A 103 10.10 -16.69 3.76
C LEU A 103 9.57 -16.56 2.34
N MET A 104 10.42 -16.23 1.37
CA MET A 104 9.99 -16.04 0.00
C MET A 104 9.44 -17.31 -0.63
N GLU A 105 9.96 -18.48 -0.28
CA GLU A 105 9.41 -19.76 -0.74
C GLU A 105 8.01 -20.02 -0.16
N LYS A 106 7.76 -19.63 1.09
CA LYS A 106 6.42 -19.69 1.70
C LYS A 106 5.44 -18.74 1.01
N LEU A 107 5.85 -17.49 0.76
CA LEU A 107 5.01 -16.50 0.06
C LEU A 107 4.76 -16.90 -1.40
N ARG A 108 5.74 -17.50 -2.08
CA ARG A 108 5.62 -17.99 -3.45
C ARG A 108 4.52 -19.05 -3.58
N LYS A 109 4.37 -19.93 -2.57
CA LYS A 109 3.28 -20.93 -2.52
C LYS A 109 1.90 -20.29 -2.41
N LEU A 110 1.80 -19.07 -1.90
CA LEU A 110 0.58 -18.26 -1.85
C LEU A 110 0.36 -17.44 -3.14
N GLY A 111 1.28 -17.55 -4.10
CA GLY A 111 1.24 -16.84 -5.38
C GLY A 111 2.01 -15.52 -5.41
N TYR A 112 2.83 -15.23 -4.40
CA TYR A 112 3.71 -14.05 -4.41
C TYR A 112 4.83 -14.21 -5.46
N SER A 113 5.09 -13.16 -6.22
CA SER A 113 6.14 -13.09 -7.24
C SER A 113 7.19 -12.07 -6.85
N MET A 114 8.42 -12.53 -6.64
CA MET A 114 9.56 -11.68 -6.26
C MET A 114 9.96 -10.67 -7.35
N THR A 115 9.56 -10.88 -8.60
CA THR A 115 9.89 -9.96 -9.71
C THR A 115 8.79 -8.93 -9.96
N LEU A 116 7.54 -9.27 -9.66
CA LEU A 116 6.38 -8.41 -9.92
C LEU A 116 5.96 -7.66 -8.66
N HIS A 117 5.76 -8.39 -7.56
CA HIS A 117 5.05 -7.84 -6.41
C HIS A 117 5.79 -6.75 -5.64
N PRO A 118 7.13 -6.72 -5.54
CA PRO A 118 7.81 -5.59 -4.92
C PRO A 118 7.59 -4.24 -5.63
N HIS A 119 7.53 -4.23 -6.95
CA HIS A 119 7.22 -3.00 -7.71
C HIS A 119 5.71 -2.71 -7.69
N PHE A 120 4.90 -3.77 -7.68
CA PHE A 120 3.46 -3.64 -7.59
C PHE A 120 3.02 -3.05 -6.24
N THR A 121 3.60 -3.47 -5.11
CA THR A 121 3.28 -2.89 -3.79
C THR A 121 3.62 -1.41 -3.74
N GLU A 122 4.78 -1.01 -4.25
CA GLU A 122 5.17 0.40 -4.38
C GLU A 122 4.16 1.19 -5.22
N PHE A 123 3.76 0.66 -6.39
CA PHE A 123 2.74 1.27 -7.24
C PHE A 123 1.40 1.43 -6.53
N ILE A 124 0.94 0.39 -5.81
CA ILE A 124 -0.33 0.40 -5.08
C ILE A 124 -0.29 1.41 -3.93
N ILE A 125 0.79 1.46 -3.16
CA ILE A 125 0.98 2.42 -2.07
C ILE A 125 0.94 3.86 -2.60
N ASN A 126 1.61 4.11 -3.73
CA ASN A 126 1.65 5.45 -4.34
C ASN A 126 0.29 5.85 -4.95
N SER A 127 -0.48 4.88 -5.43
CA SER A 127 -1.78 5.11 -6.08
C SER A 127 -2.92 5.29 -5.08
N TYR A 128 -3.01 4.40 -4.09
CA TYR A 128 -4.12 4.36 -3.12
C TYR A 128 -3.79 5.09 -1.81
N GLY A 129 -2.51 5.34 -1.52
CA GLY A 129 -2.07 5.90 -0.25
C GLY A 129 -2.16 4.91 0.92
N ILE A 130 -1.73 5.34 2.11
CA ILE A 130 -1.76 4.53 3.35
C ILE A 130 -2.69 5.15 4.38
N LEU A 131 -3.12 4.35 5.36
CA LEU A 131 -3.91 4.84 6.50
C LEU A 131 -2.97 5.52 7.50
N LYS A 132 -3.01 6.86 7.56
CA LYS A 132 -2.13 7.66 8.42
C LYS A 132 -2.48 7.61 9.91
N GLN A 133 -3.72 7.24 10.24
CA GLN A 133 -4.23 7.25 11.60
C GLN A 133 -5.09 6.02 11.82
N ARG A 134 -5.04 5.49 13.05
CA ARG A 134 -5.96 4.47 13.50
C ARG A 134 -7.39 5.01 13.42
N PRO A 135 -8.32 4.35 12.72
CA PRO A 135 -9.74 4.63 12.77
C PRO A 135 -10.17 4.68 14.23
N GLU A 136 -10.93 5.69 14.62
CA GLU A 136 -11.28 5.93 16.01
C GLU A 136 -11.78 4.63 16.67
N ALA A 137 -11.26 4.30 17.86
CA ALA A 137 -11.38 2.98 18.52
C ALA A 137 -12.82 2.54 18.87
N TYR A 138 -13.82 3.36 18.53
CA TYR A 138 -15.25 3.12 18.75
C TYR A 138 -16.07 3.18 17.46
N SER A 139 -15.42 3.44 16.31
CA SER A 139 -16.07 3.38 15.00
C SER A 139 -16.33 1.93 14.61
N THR A 140 -17.42 1.70 13.88
CA THR A 140 -17.70 0.42 13.20
C THR A 140 -16.58 0.00 12.23
N GLU A 141 -15.73 0.93 11.83
CA GLU A 141 -14.59 0.74 10.95
C GLU A 141 -13.43 0.00 11.65
N ASP A 142 -13.10 0.27 12.92
CA ASP A 142 -11.99 -0.39 13.65
C ASP A 142 -12.20 -1.92 13.77
N ARG A 143 -13.47 -2.36 13.94
CA ARG A 143 -13.82 -3.79 13.92
C ARG A 143 -13.75 -4.40 12.52
N SER A 144 -14.09 -3.61 11.51
CA SER A 144 -14.13 -4.06 10.10
C SER A 144 -12.74 -4.29 9.53
N TYR A 145 -11.72 -3.53 9.97
CA TYR A 145 -10.32 -3.73 9.57
C TYR A 145 -9.60 -4.83 10.35
N SER A 146 -10.22 -5.34 11.41
CA SER A 146 -9.68 -6.47 12.17
C SER A 146 -10.12 -7.82 11.60
N ASP A 147 -11.21 -7.87 10.84
CA ASP A 147 -11.75 -9.08 10.24
C ASP A 147 -11.25 -9.30 8.80
N PRO A 148 -10.54 -10.41 8.51
CA PRO A 148 -10.00 -10.68 7.18
C PRO A 148 -11.08 -10.82 6.09
N GLU A 149 -12.25 -11.38 6.41
CA GLU A 149 -13.30 -11.59 5.41
C GLU A 149 -13.99 -10.29 5.00
N THR A 150 -14.22 -9.39 5.97
CA THR A 150 -14.70 -8.03 5.71
C THR A 150 -13.72 -7.25 4.84
N LEU A 151 -12.43 -7.29 5.17
CA LEU A 151 -11.37 -6.67 4.34
C LEU A 151 -11.32 -7.24 2.93
N ARG A 152 -11.46 -8.56 2.79
CA ARG A 152 -11.49 -9.22 1.48
C ARG A 152 -12.64 -8.70 0.62
N LYS A 153 -13.83 -8.54 1.21
CA LYS A 153 -15.00 -7.99 0.51
C LYS A 153 -14.76 -6.55 0.08
N LEU A 154 -14.23 -5.71 0.97
CA LEU A 154 -13.88 -4.32 0.65
C LEU A 154 -12.88 -4.24 -0.52
N VAL A 155 -11.86 -5.09 -0.54
CA VAL A 155 -10.91 -5.16 -1.66
C VAL A 155 -11.60 -5.52 -2.98
N ILE A 156 -12.54 -6.47 -2.96
CA ILE A 156 -13.27 -6.88 -4.17
C ILE A 156 -14.15 -5.74 -4.71
N ASP A 157 -14.78 -4.99 -3.82
CA ASP A 157 -15.71 -3.92 -4.21
C ASP A 157 -14.98 -2.67 -4.75
N MET A 158 -13.74 -2.44 -4.31
CA MET A 158 -12.99 -1.19 -4.55
C MET A 158 -11.94 -1.29 -5.66
N VAL A 159 -11.38 -2.47 -5.89
CA VAL A 159 -10.22 -2.66 -6.77
C VAL A 159 -10.67 -3.03 -8.18
N PRO A 160 -10.15 -2.36 -9.23
CA PRO A 160 -10.49 -2.73 -10.60
C PRO A 160 -9.99 -4.15 -10.92
N SER A 161 -10.73 -4.85 -11.77
CA SER A 161 -10.54 -6.29 -12.04
C SER A 161 -9.15 -6.66 -12.55
N ASN A 162 -8.44 -5.72 -13.20
CA ASN A 162 -7.08 -5.90 -13.69
C ASN A 162 -6.04 -5.98 -12.56
N LEU A 163 -6.29 -5.36 -11.39
CA LEU A 163 -5.38 -5.35 -10.24
C LEU A 163 -5.81 -6.37 -9.17
N LEU A 164 -7.11 -6.71 -9.12
CA LEU A 164 -7.72 -7.50 -8.05
C LEU A 164 -6.99 -8.81 -7.76
N LYS A 165 -6.57 -9.54 -8.80
CA LYS A 165 -5.86 -10.83 -8.63
C LYS A 165 -4.58 -10.68 -7.81
N ASP A 166 -3.77 -9.67 -8.11
CA ASP A 166 -2.51 -9.46 -7.43
C ASP A 166 -2.70 -8.87 -6.04
N ILE A 167 -3.69 -8.00 -5.84
CA ILE A 167 -4.03 -7.48 -4.51
C ILE A 167 -4.54 -8.59 -3.59
N LEU A 168 -5.37 -9.52 -4.07
CA LEU A 168 -5.79 -10.67 -3.28
C LEU A 168 -4.63 -11.61 -2.91
N ARG A 169 -3.59 -11.69 -3.74
CA ARG A 169 -2.36 -12.43 -3.40
C ARG A 169 -1.58 -11.72 -2.29
N LEU A 170 -1.41 -10.40 -2.38
CA LEU A 170 -0.79 -9.60 -1.32
C LEU A 170 -1.56 -9.74 -0.01
N PHE A 171 -2.89 -9.64 -0.06
CA PHE A 171 -3.75 -9.82 1.10
C PHE A 171 -3.59 -11.21 1.72
N SER A 172 -3.57 -12.26 0.91
CA SER A 172 -3.35 -13.64 1.39
C SER A 172 -1.98 -13.79 2.07
N CYS A 173 -0.94 -13.14 1.52
CA CYS A 173 0.40 -13.12 2.11
C CYS A 173 0.42 -12.36 3.44
N LEU A 174 -0.29 -11.22 3.54
CA LEU A 174 -0.41 -10.45 4.76
C LEU A 174 -1.10 -11.26 5.87
N CYS A 175 -2.23 -11.92 5.54
CA CYS A 175 -2.92 -12.83 6.47
C CYS A 175 -2.02 -13.97 6.96
N TYR A 176 -1.24 -14.56 6.06
CA TYR A 176 -0.25 -15.56 6.43
C TYR A 176 0.78 -15.00 7.42
N MET A 177 1.38 -13.85 7.12
CA MET A 177 2.36 -13.19 7.98
C MET A 177 1.77 -12.83 9.36
N ALA A 178 0.55 -12.29 9.39
CA ALA A 178 -0.17 -11.97 10.62
C ALA A 178 -0.46 -13.19 11.50
N LYS A 179 -0.77 -14.33 10.88
CA LYS A 179 -0.90 -15.59 11.61
C LYS A 179 0.43 -16.10 12.16
N GLN A 180 1.54 -15.88 11.43
CA GLN A 180 2.87 -16.32 11.86
C GLN A 180 3.41 -15.49 13.03
N ASP A 181 3.19 -14.18 13.04
CA ASP A 181 3.68 -13.27 14.09
C ASP A 181 2.68 -13.01 15.24
N GLY A 182 1.43 -13.45 15.08
CA GLY A 182 0.37 -13.28 16.07
C GLY A 182 -0.11 -11.84 16.23
N ARG A 183 0.15 -10.96 15.25
CA ARG A 183 -0.20 -9.53 15.29
C ARG A 183 -1.47 -9.24 14.46
N PRO A 184 -2.25 -8.20 14.81
CA PRO A 184 -3.39 -7.77 13.99
C PRO A 184 -2.91 -7.38 12.59
N LEU A 185 -3.77 -7.50 11.55
CA LEU A 185 -3.40 -7.25 10.14
C LEU A 185 -2.76 -5.88 9.91
N PHE A 186 -3.32 -4.84 10.53
CA PHE A 186 -2.78 -3.48 10.49
C PHE A 186 -2.10 -3.13 11.81
N ILE A 187 -0.88 -2.61 11.71
CA ILE A 187 -0.06 -2.18 12.84
C ILE A 187 0.14 -0.67 12.68
N TRP A 188 -0.35 0.08 13.67
CA TRP A 188 -0.31 1.55 13.71
C TRP A 188 1.01 2.09 14.24
#